data_AF-A0A060R8Q2-F1
#
_entry.id   AF-A0A060R8Q2-F1
#
_cell.length_a   1.000
_cell.length_b   1.000
_cell.length_c   1.000
_cell.angle_alpha   90.00
_cell.angle_beta   90.00
_cell.angle_gamma   90.00
#
_symmetry.space_group_name_H-M   'P 1'
#
loop_
_entity.id
_entity.type
_entity.pdbx_description
1 polymer ?
#
loop_
_entity_poly.entity_id
_entity_poly.type
_entity_poly.pdbx_seq_one_letter_code
_entity_poly.pdbx_strand_id
1 'polypeptide(L)'
;MKTIIVTEISEGIAYYPELHNWVKSFDIDPDDAMFEPLSLMDGDPDKLKCGDREVYFMDIDLGDAKFILTSDEVNDEQKKMLTEFHQDDYQERYTVGECNWETFNKATNAVAYRGGKGYLYTIWLYNQTNKIAS
;
A
#
# COMPACT_ATOMS: atom_id res chain seq x y z
N MET A 1 19.37 -2.14 0.56
CA MET A 1 17.99 -2.65 0.37
C MET A 1 17.17 -2.08 1.50
N LYS A 2 16.11 -1.36 1.20
CA LYS A 2 15.26 -0.73 2.21
C LYS A 2 14.32 -1.76 2.82
N THR A 3 14.10 -1.72 4.12
CA THR A 3 13.13 -2.61 4.76
C THR A 3 11.72 -2.15 4.38
N ILE A 4 10.93 -3.03 3.78
CA ILE A 4 9.52 -2.76 3.48
C ILE A 4 8.67 -3.34 4.60
N ILE A 5 7.85 -2.50 5.23
CA ILE A 5 6.97 -2.88 6.33
C ILE A 5 5.54 -2.61 5.90
N VAL A 6 4.71 -3.64 5.86
CA VAL A 6 3.28 -3.53 5.58
C VAL A 6 2.51 -3.74 6.89
N THR A 7 1.67 -2.78 7.25
CA THR A 7 0.90 -2.77 8.50
C THR A 7 -0.37 -1.94 8.33
N GLU A 8 -1.42 -2.27 9.08
CA GLU A 8 -2.59 -1.40 9.19
C GLU A 8 -2.18 -0.07 9.81
N ILE A 9 -2.76 1.05 9.35
CA ILE A 9 -2.33 2.39 9.79
C ILE A 9 -2.43 2.59 11.31
N SER A 10 -3.49 2.12 11.95
CA SER A 10 -3.67 2.29 13.40
C SER A 10 -2.65 1.47 14.19
N GLU A 11 -2.47 0.19 13.80
CA GLU A 11 -1.46 -0.69 14.40
C GLU A 11 -0.04 -0.14 14.18
N GLY A 12 0.24 0.33 12.97
CA GLY A 12 1.53 0.87 12.58
C GLY A 12 1.93 2.08 13.43
N ILE A 13 1.04 3.04 13.59
CA ILE A 13 1.28 4.24 14.42
C ILE A 13 1.47 3.86 15.89
N ALA A 14 0.72 2.88 16.40
CA ALA A 14 0.85 2.43 17.79
C ALA A 14 2.15 1.66 18.07
N TYR A 15 2.64 0.86 17.11
CA TYR A 15 3.76 -0.05 17.32
C TYR A 15 5.13 0.54 16.93
N TYR A 16 5.19 1.33 15.85
CA TYR A 16 6.45 1.82 15.30
C TYR A 16 6.72 3.28 15.73
N PRO A 17 7.77 3.53 16.55
CA PRO A 17 8.10 4.89 17.00
C PRO A 17 8.37 5.87 15.85
N GLU A 18 8.88 5.40 14.71
CA GLU A 18 9.13 6.23 13.54
C GLU A 18 7.82 6.75 12.92
N LEU A 19 6.78 5.91 12.84
CA LEU A 19 5.45 6.31 12.39
C LEU A 19 4.78 7.23 13.41
N HIS A 20 4.87 6.91 14.70
CA HIS A 20 4.33 7.76 15.77
C HIS A 20 4.92 9.18 15.71
N ASN A 21 6.24 9.29 15.54
CA ASN A 21 6.92 10.58 15.40
C ASN A 21 6.61 11.26 14.06
N TRP A 22 6.39 10.50 12.98
CA TRP A 22 5.96 11.05 11.70
C TRP A 22 4.59 11.73 11.82
N VAL A 23 3.62 11.12 12.50
CA VAL A 23 2.31 11.76 12.76
C VAL A 23 2.47 13.06 13.55
N LYS A 24 3.31 13.06 14.59
CA LYS A 24 3.62 14.27 15.38
C LYS A 24 4.22 15.41 14.56
N SER A 25 4.88 15.11 13.43
CA SER A 25 5.46 16.14 12.57
C SER A 25 4.43 17.01 11.84
N PHE A 26 3.15 16.60 11.83
CA PHE A 26 2.02 17.38 11.30
C PHE A 26 1.27 18.18 12.37
N ASP A 27 1.85 18.35 13.57
CA ASP A 27 1.20 18.95 14.75
C ASP A 27 -0.07 18.17 15.19
N ILE A 28 -0.10 16.86 14.91
CA ILE A 28 -1.15 15.92 15.34
C ILE A 28 -0.66 15.16 16.57
N ASP A 29 -1.50 15.01 17.59
CA ASP A 29 -1.23 14.12 18.73
C ASP A 29 -1.76 12.71 18.44
N PRO A 30 -0.90 11.73 18.11
CA PRO A 30 -1.33 10.36 17.86
C PRO A 30 -1.86 9.64 19.11
N ASP A 31 -1.65 10.21 20.31
CA ASP A 31 -2.17 9.67 21.57
C ASP A 31 -3.52 10.30 21.98
N ASP A 32 -4.05 11.26 21.20
CA ASP A 32 -5.37 11.84 21.40
C ASP A 32 -6.46 10.80 21.10
N ALA A 33 -7.41 10.63 22.01
CA ALA A 33 -8.53 9.72 21.85
C ALA A 33 -9.46 10.08 20.67
N MET A 34 -9.40 11.32 20.18
CA MET A 34 -10.14 11.80 19.02
C MET A 34 -9.36 11.69 17.70
N PHE A 35 -8.09 11.27 17.75
CA PHE A 35 -7.30 11.05 16.55
C PHE A 35 -7.83 9.85 15.75
N GLU A 36 -8.13 10.07 14.47
CA GLU A 36 -8.56 9.03 13.54
C GLU A 36 -7.42 8.74 12.55
N PRO A 37 -6.68 7.61 12.69
CA PRO A 37 -5.56 7.27 11.81
C PRO A 37 -5.90 7.28 10.32
N LEU A 38 -7.12 6.87 9.96
CA LEU A 38 -7.61 6.84 8.57
C LEU A 38 -7.69 8.23 7.93
N SER A 39 -7.82 9.30 8.72
CA SER A 39 -7.82 10.68 8.19
C SER A 39 -6.50 11.05 7.50
N LEU A 40 -5.40 10.35 7.81
CA LEU A 40 -4.12 10.53 7.12
C LEU A 40 -4.12 9.98 5.69
N MET A 41 -5.12 9.17 5.34
CA MET A 41 -5.35 8.66 3.97
C MET A 41 -6.29 9.56 3.16
N ASP A 42 -6.76 10.67 3.72
CA ASP A 42 -7.68 11.56 3.01
C ASP A 42 -7.03 12.14 1.75
N GLY A 43 -7.76 12.03 0.63
CA GLY A 43 -7.36 12.60 -0.67
C GLY A 43 -6.95 11.55 -1.71
N ASP A 44 -7.74 10.50 -1.89
CA ASP A 44 -7.60 9.33 -2.79
C ASP A 44 -6.37 8.41 -2.55
N PRO A 45 -6.45 7.48 -1.60
CA PRO A 45 -5.38 6.51 -1.39
C PRO A 45 -5.18 5.59 -2.62
N ASP A 46 -4.03 4.94 -2.67
CA ASP A 46 -3.77 3.86 -3.61
C ASP A 46 -4.64 2.64 -3.25
N LYS A 47 -4.90 1.76 -4.23
CA LYS A 47 -5.79 0.61 -4.02
C LYS A 47 -5.10 -0.70 -4.36
N LEU A 48 -5.22 -1.68 -3.48
CA LEU A 48 -4.90 -3.07 -3.72
C LEU A 48 -6.19 -3.83 -3.98
N LYS A 49 -6.21 -4.65 -5.03
CA LYS A 49 -7.20 -5.70 -5.24
C LYS A 49 -6.52 -7.06 -5.17
N CYS A 50 -7.06 -7.95 -4.34
CA CYS A 50 -6.57 -9.31 -4.16
C CYS A 50 -7.77 -10.26 -4.02
N GLY A 51 -8.09 -10.98 -5.08
CA GLY A 51 -9.34 -11.73 -5.19
C GLY A 51 -10.56 -10.79 -5.09
N ASP A 52 -11.49 -11.13 -4.19
CA ASP A 52 -12.71 -10.35 -3.96
C ASP A 52 -12.53 -9.19 -2.96
N ARG A 53 -11.30 -9.00 -2.44
CA ARG A 53 -11.00 -7.99 -1.42
C ARG A 53 -10.26 -6.81 -2.03
N GLU A 54 -10.71 -5.60 -1.67
CA GLU A 54 -10.05 -4.35 -1.99
C GLU A 54 -9.64 -3.63 -0.70
N VAL A 55 -8.42 -3.09 -0.67
CA VAL A 55 -7.85 -2.40 0.49
C VAL A 55 -7.19 -1.12 0.02
N TYR A 56 -7.42 -0.03 0.74
CA TYR A 56 -6.74 1.23 0.50
C TYR A 56 -5.37 1.24 1.17
N PHE A 57 -4.39 1.87 0.55
CA PHE A 57 -3.09 2.03 1.14
C PHE A 57 -2.39 3.34 0.73
N MET A 58 -1.37 3.69 1.49
CA MET A 58 -0.40 4.72 1.14
C MET A 58 1.01 4.24 1.48
N ASP A 59 2.02 4.78 0.78
CA ASP A 59 3.42 4.50 1.07
C ASP A 59 4.15 5.73 1.62
N ILE A 60 4.96 5.51 2.66
CA ILE A 60 5.75 6.55 3.31
C ILE A 60 7.18 6.08 3.42
N ASP A 61 8.10 6.97 3.05
CA ASP A 61 9.53 6.76 3.16
C ASP A 61 10.05 7.47 4.42
N LEU A 62 10.52 6.69 5.42
CA LEU A 62 11.11 7.19 6.66
C LEU A 62 12.60 6.79 6.78
N GLY A 63 13.35 6.91 5.68
CA GLY A 63 14.80 6.69 5.68
C GLY A 63 15.18 5.20 5.56
N ASP A 64 15.33 4.50 6.68
CA ASP A 64 15.76 3.09 6.69
C ASP A 64 14.62 2.12 6.34
N ALA A 65 13.38 2.54 6.55
CA ALA A 65 12.18 1.78 6.27
C ALA A 65 11.24 2.51 5.31
N LYS A 66 10.57 1.72 4.47
CA LYS A 66 9.40 2.14 3.70
C LYS A 66 8.18 1.47 4.30
N PHE A 67 7.27 2.28 4.82
CA PHE A 67 6.02 1.83 5.40
C PHE A 67 4.92 1.86 4.34
N ILE A 68 4.21 0.74 4.20
CA ILE A 68 2.99 0.64 3.43
C ILE A 68 1.85 0.53 4.43
N LEU A 69 1.13 1.62 4.61
CA LEU A 69 0.04 1.72 5.57
C LEU A 69 -1.26 1.34 4.89
N THR A 70 -1.96 0.32 5.41
CA THR A 70 -3.23 -0.16 4.86
C THR A 70 -4.41 0.33 5.70
N SER A 71 -5.57 0.55 5.06
CA SER A 71 -6.78 0.98 5.76
C SER A 71 -7.33 -0.06 6.71
N ASP A 72 -7.06 -1.34 6.43
CA ASP A 72 -7.50 -2.50 7.17
C ASP A 72 -6.38 -3.52 7.27
N GLU A 73 -6.51 -4.48 8.18
CA GLU A 73 -5.64 -5.64 8.28
C GLU A 73 -5.61 -6.43 6.97
N VAL A 74 -4.40 -6.72 6.49
CA VAL A 74 -4.14 -7.48 5.26
C VAL A 74 -3.69 -8.90 5.56
N ASN A 75 -4.13 -9.84 4.74
CA ASN A 75 -3.68 -11.24 4.82
C ASN A 75 -2.27 -11.41 4.21
N ASP A 76 -1.71 -12.62 4.32
CA ASP A 76 -0.37 -12.93 3.83
C ASP A 76 -0.18 -12.69 2.32
N GLU A 77 -1.20 -12.95 1.51
CA GLU A 77 -1.12 -12.73 0.06
C GLU A 77 -1.11 -11.24 -0.29
N GLN A 78 -2.00 -10.45 0.34
CA GLN A 78 -2.04 -9.00 0.20
C GLN A 78 -0.74 -8.35 0.70
N LYS A 79 -0.23 -8.79 1.85
CA LYS A 79 1.04 -8.34 2.41
C LYS A 79 2.20 -8.65 1.46
N LYS A 80 2.23 -9.86 0.91
CA LYS A 80 3.24 -10.26 -0.09
C LYS A 80 3.15 -9.37 -1.33
N MET A 81 1.96 -9.18 -1.89
CA MET A 81 1.76 -8.35 -3.08
C MET A 81 2.27 -6.92 -2.86
N LEU A 82 1.88 -6.28 -1.76
CA LEU A 82 2.33 -4.93 -1.41
C LEU A 82 3.85 -4.87 -1.18
N THR A 83 4.42 -5.90 -0.56
CA THR A 83 5.87 -5.98 -0.36
C THR A 83 6.60 -6.07 -1.70
N GLU A 84 6.20 -6.99 -2.58
CA GLU A 84 6.80 -7.19 -3.90
C GLU A 84 6.62 -5.97 -4.82
N PHE A 85 5.49 -5.28 -4.72
CA PHE A 85 5.21 -4.09 -5.53
C PHE A 85 6.16 -2.93 -5.24
N HIS A 86 6.69 -2.84 -4.02
CA HIS A 86 7.59 -1.78 -3.58
C HIS A 86 9.07 -2.17 -3.60
N GLN A 87 9.41 -3.33 -4.17
CA GLN A 87 10.79 -3.74 -4.42
C GLN A 87 11.30 -3.15 -5.75
N ASP A 88 12.63 -3.06 -5.90
CA ASP A 88 13.27 -2.49 -7.10
C ASP A 88 12.95 -3.28 -8.39
N ASP A 89 12.66 -4.57 -8.26
CA ASP A 89 12.41 -5.53 -9.34
C ASP A 89 10.92 -5.85 -9.52
N TYR A 90 10.01 -5.04 -8.99
CA TYR A 90 8.56 -5.30 -9.02
C TYR A 90 8.02 -5.58 -10.44
N GLN A 91 8.63 -5.02 -11.48
CA GLN A 91 8.25 -5.23 -12.87
C GLN A 91 8.41 -6.68 -13.35
N GLU A 92 9.17 -7.52 -12.63
CA GLU A 92 9.22 -8.97 -12.90
C GLU A 92 7.89 -9.68 -12.56
N ARG A 93 7.07 -9.06 -11.72
CA ARG A 93 5.83 -9.63 -11.14
C ARG A 93 4.60 -8.79 -11.48
N TYR A 94 4.79 -7.57 -11.95
CA TYR A 94 3.70 -6.66 -12.29
C TYR A 94 3.84 -6.14 -13.73
N THR A 95 2.73 -6.14 -14.46
CA THR A 95 2.63 -5.54 -15.80
C THR A 95 1.67 -4.37 -15.78
N VAL A 96 1.95 -3.36 -16.60
CA VAL A 96 1.06 -2.21 -16.76
C VAL A 96 -0.18 -2.64 -17.56
N GLY A 97 -1.37 -2.43 -16.99
CA GLY A 97 -2.66 -2.56 -17.68
C GLY A 97 -3.10 -1.24 -18.30
N GLU A 98 -4.28 -1.24 -18.94
CA GLU A 98 -4.87 0.01 -19.41
C GLU A 98 -5.23 0.92 -18.22
N CYS A 99 -5.06 2.22 -18.40
CA CYS A 99 -5.34 3.24 -17.39
C CYS A 99 -6.84 3.52 -17.27
N ASN A 100 -7.63 2.52 -16.86
CA ASN A 100 -9.07 2.66 -16.62
C ASN A 100 -9.55 1.74 -15.49
N TRP A 101 -10.68 2.12 -14.87
CA TRP A 101 -11.26 1.35 -13.77
C TRP A 101 -11.82 -0.01 -14.21
N GLU A 102 -12.16 -0.18 -15.48
CA GLU A 102 -12.64 -1.47 -16.00
C GLU A 102 -11.54 -2.54 -15.93
N THR A 103 -10.29 -2.18 -16.28
CA THR A 103 -9.12 -3.04 -16.13
C THR A 103 -8.90 -3.44 -14.68
N PHE A 104 -8.93 -2.48 -13.75
CA PHE A 104 -8.78 -2.76 -12.32
C PHE A 104 -9.90 -3.67 -11.80
N ASN A 105 -11.15 -3.36 -12.12
CA ASN A 105 -12.32 -4.08 -11.61
C ASN A 105 -12.38 -5.52 -12.10
N LYS A 106 -11.94 -5.80 -13.34
CA LYS A 106 -11.91 -7.15 -13.93
C LYS A 106 -10.71 -8.00 -13.49
N ALA A 107 -9.64 -7.38 -13.02
CA ALA A 107 -8.46 -8.10 -12.57
C ALA A 107 -8.75 -8.86 -11.28
N THR A 108 -8.21 -10.08 -11.15
CA THR A 108 -8.23 -10.80 -9.87
C THR A 108 -7.30 -10.13 -8.86
N ASN A 109 -6.10 -9.76 -9.30
CA ASN A 109 -5.04 -9.19 -8.46
C ASN A 109 -4.44 -7.98 -9.16
N ALA A 110 -4.57 -6.80 -8.58
CA ALA A 110 -4.11 -5.55 -9.18
C ALA A 110 -3.76 -4.50 -8.13
N VAL A 111 -2.94 -3.53 -8.54
CA VAL A 111 -2.65 -2.31 -7.78
C VAL A 111 -3.02 -1.11 -8.63
N ALA A 112 -3.87 -0.22 -8.13
CA ALA A 112 -4.07 1.11 -8.67
C ALA A 112 -3.12 2.05 -7.92
N TYR A 113 -2.08 2.53 -8.59
CA TYR A 113 -0.99 3.28 -7.96
C TYR A 113 -0.80 4.66 -8.60
N ARG A 114 -0.72 5.70 -7.76
CA ARG A 114 -0.32 7.06 -8.12
C ARG A 114 0.72 7.64 -7.17
N GLY A 115 1.12 6.90 -6.13
CA GLY A 115 2.24 7.23 -5.23
C GLY A 115 2.13 8.60 -4.57
N GLY A 116 0.90 9.03 -4.26
CA GLY A 116 0.59 10.33 -3.66
C GLY A 116 0.98 11.56 -4.50
N LYS A 117 1.37 11.40 -5.77
CA LYS A 117 1.94 12.48 -6.61
C LYS A 117 1.30 12.61 -8.00
N GLY A 118 0.34 11.75 -8.35
CA GLY A 118 -0.28 11.71 -9.68
C GLY A 118 -1.76 12.06 -9.67
N TYR A 119 -2.23 12.68 -10.77
CA TYR A 119 -3.66 12.89 -11.02
C TYR A 119 -4.38 11.64 -11.55
N LEU A 120 -3.62 10.63 -12.01
CA LEU A 120 -4.13 9.42 -12.64
C LEU A 120 -3.48 8.19 -12.02
N TYR A 121 -4.27 7.14 -11.83
CA TYR A 121 -3.79 5.84 -11.40
C TYR A 121 -3.14 5.10 -12.56
N THR A 122 -1.95 4.56 -12.35
CA THR A 122 -1.43 3.48 -13.18
C THR A 122 -1.98 2.16 -12.63
N ILE A 123 -2.59 1.36 -13.49
CA ILE A 123 -3.09 0.05 -13.11
C ILE A 123 -1.98 -0.98 -13.35
N TRP A 124 -1.55 -1.66 -12.30
CA TRP A 124 -0.55 -2.72 -12.33
C TRP A 124 -1.24 -4.05 -12.07
N LEU A 125 -1.11 -4.99 -13.00
CA LEU A 125 -1.67 -6.33 -12.92
C LEU A 125 -0.62 -7.26 -12.32
N TYR A 126 -1.00 -8.02 -11.29
CA TYR A 126 -0.10 -8.96 -10.64
C TYR A 126 -0.05 -10.28 -11.42
N ASN A 127 1.12 -10.57 -11.99
CA ASN A 127 1.37 -11.76 -12.77
C ASN A 127 1.73 -12.93 -11.84
N GLN A 128 0.78 -13.81 -11.57
CA GLN A 128 1.07 -15.09 -10.91
C GLN A 128 1.81 -16.09 -11.84
N THR A 129 2.06 -15.73 -13.10
CA THR A 129 2.47 -16.62 -14.20
C THR A 129 3.93 -17.08 -14.19
N ASN A 130 4.72 -16.83 -13.15
CA ASN A 130 6.08 -17.36 -13.01
C ASN A 130 6.24 -18.36 -11.85
N LYS A 131 5.19 -19.07 -11.45
CA LYS A 131 5.38 -20.41 -10.85
C LYS A 131 5.41 -21.43 -11.98
N ILE A 132 6.58 -21.62 -12.59
CA ILE A 132 6.90 -22.93 -13.16
C ILE A 132 6.80 -23.88 -11.97
N ALA A 133 5.83 -24.79 -12.01
CA ALA A 133 5.74 -25.88 -11.06
C ALA A 133 7.08 -26.62 -11.10
N SER A 134 7.86 -26.49 -10.02
CA SER A 134 8.99 -27.36 -9.70
C SER A 134 8.48 -28.55 -8.91
#